data_AF-A0A7U4DQJ9-F1
#
_entry.id   AF-A0A7U4DQJ9-F1
#
_cell.length_a   1.000
_cell.length_b   1.000
_cell.length_c   1.000
_cell.angle_alpha   90.00
_cell.angle_beta   90.00
_cell.angle_gamma   90.00
#
_symmetry.space_group_name_H-M   'P 1'
#
loop_
_entity.id
_entity.type
_entity.pdbx_description
1 polymer ?
#
loop_
_entity_poly.entity_id
_entity_poly.type
_entity_poly.pdbx_seq_one_letter_code
_entity_poly.pdbx_strand_id
1 'polypeptide(L)'
;MDIPLSEFLDQWGEVLKSQVITTMHPIYQPKGEDQWDAQAREQLGQLKRTPFEAQIRCGILPIARTLYKEDCKGAFLVGEMGAGKTIMSLAVAALDPKPAKRILIQCPGHLVRKWIREAEATLPGCTCINLNGRDMTLLLDHKRKPAKPRGTEIWVLGKERAKLHYQRKPGFMVRQGATCCPDCGAQVFLNVNDPAPVCEHCQARMWSADGRRNRRYAKAEFIKRYLPKGFFDPRHP
;
A
#
# COMPACT_ATOMS: atom_id res chain seq x y z
N MET A 1 21.40 -27.52 30.59
CA MET A 1 22.64 -27.48 29.80
C MET A 1 22.35 -26.62 28.61
N ASP A 2 22.90 -25.42 28.57
CA ASP A 2 22.79 -24.55 27.40
C ASP A 2 23.90 -24.95 26.44
N ILE A 3 23.52 -25.55 25.30
CA ILE A 3 24.46 -25.90 24.23
C ILE A 3 24.72 -24.61 23.43
N PRO A 4 25.99 -24.21 23.22
CA PRO A 4 26.32 -23.10 22.34
C PRO A 4 25.79 -23.33 20.92
N LEU A 5 25.24 -22.29 20.29
CA LEU A 5 24.62 -22.38 18.96
C LEU A 5 25.58 -22.96 17.90
N SER A 6 26.87 -22.65 17.98
CA SER A 6 27.88 -23.20 17.06
C SER A 6 27.99 -24.71 17.14
N GLU A 7 28.07 -25.27 18.36
CA GLU A 7 28.19 -26.71 18.59
C GLU A 7 26.90 -27.44 18.18
N PHE A 8 25.75 -26.83 18.42
CA PHE A 8 24.47 -27.33 17.92
C PHE A 8 24.42 -27.35 16.38
N LEU A 9 24.85 -26.28 15.71
CA LEU A 9 24.87 -26.21 14.25
C LEU A 9 25.87 -27.18 13.62
N ASP A 10 27.01 -27.42 14.26
CA ASP A 10 27.98 -28.42 13.78
C ASP A 10 27.43 -29.85 13.88
N GLN A 11 26.71 -30.17 14.97
CA GLN A 11 26.13 -31.50 15.16
C GLN A 11 24.88 -31.76 14.32
N TRP A 12 24.00 -30.75 14.16
CA TRP A 12 22.67 -30.93 13.57
C TRP A 12 22.46 -30.18 12.24
N GLY A 13 23.46 -29.45 11.75
CA GLY A 13 23.36 -28.58 10.58
C GLY A 13 22.94 -29.29 9.30
N GLU A 14 23.47 -30.48 9.03
CA GLU A 14 23.09 -31.26 7.83
C GLU A 14 21.65 -31.79 7.90
N VAL A 15 21.18 -32.15 9.10
CA VAL A 15 19.78 -32.55 9.31
C VAL A 15 18.85 -31.35 9.09
N LEU A 16 19.18 -30.20 9.65
CA LEU A 16 18.40 -28.97 9.44
C LEU A 16 18.39 -28.55 7.97
N LYS A 17 19.54 -28.62 7.30
CA LYS A 17 19.67 -28.26 5.88
C LYS A 17 18.86 -29.19 5.00
N SER A 18 18.91 -30.50 5.24
CA SER A 18 18.11 -31.47 4.47
C SER A 18 16.61 -31.26 4.69
N GLN A 19 16.16 -30.97 5.92
CA GLN A 19 14.78 -30.60 6.21
C GLN A 19 14.36 -29.29 5.54
N VAL A 20 15.23 -28.28 5.53
CA VAL A 20 14.96 -27.00 4.83
C VAL A 20 14.82 -27.24 3.33
N ILE A 21 15.72 -28.00 2.71
CA ILE A 21 15.66 -28.29 1.26
C ILE A 21 14.39 -29.05 0.89
N THR A 22 13.96 -30.00 1.73
CA THR A 22 12.75 -30.80 1.46
C THR A 22 11.46 -30.05 1.76
N THR A 23 11.46 -29.13 2.73
CA THR A 23 10.24 -28.44 3.17
C THR A 23 10.04 -27.10 2.46
N MET A 24 11.12 -26.36 2.22
CA MET A 24 11.06 -25.04 1.59
C MET A 24 11.26 -25.13 0.09
N HIS A 25 10.23 -24.69 -0.65
CA HIS A 25 10.24 -24.62 -2.10
C HIS A 25 10.35 -23.15 -2.52
N PRO A 26 11.58 -22.61 -2.69
CA PRO A 26 11.75 -21.20 -3.01
C PRO A 26 11.18 -20.88 -4.40
N ILE A 27 10.37 -19.83 -4.47
CA ILE A 27 9.76 -19.33 -5.72
C ILE A 27 10.82 -18.92 -6.75
N TYR A 28 11.95 -18.36 -6.28
CA TYR A 28 13.02 -17.87 -7.13
C TYR A 28 14.34 -18.54 -6.78
N GLN A 29 15.02 -19.07 -7.79
CA GLN A 29 16.30 -19.75 -7.68
C GLN A 29 17.30 -19.09 -8.64
N PRO A 30 18.36 -18.43 -8.15
CA PRO A 30 19.29 -17.68 -9.02
C PRO A 30 20.00 -18.51 -10.09
N LYS A 31 20.15 -19.82 -9.88
CA LYS A 31 20.79 -20.74 -10.84
C LYS A 31 19.80 -21.35 -11.84
N GLY A 32 18.50 -21.18 -11.62
CA GLY A 32 17.41 -21.76 -12.41
C GLY A 32 16.50 -20.69 -12.99
N GLU A 33 17.05 -19.53 -13.36
CA GLU A 33 16.29 -18.48 -14.04
C GLU A 33 15.76 -18.98 -15.39
N ASP A 34 14.49 -18.70 -15.66
CA ASP A 34 13.82 -19.08 -16.89
C ASP A 34 13.59 -17.88 -17.83
N GLN A 35 12.87 -18.11 -18.93
CA GLN A 35 12.63 -17.08 -19.94
C GLN A 35 11.92 -15.84 -19.37
N TRP A 36 11.04 -16.01 -18.37
CA TRP A 36 10.36 -14.88 -17.75
C TRP A 36 11.35 -13.99 -16.97
N ASP A 37 12.29 -14.61 -16.23
CA ASP A 37 13.31 -13.87 -15.49
C ASP A 37 14.27 -13.13 -16.45
N ALA A 38 14.63 -13.75 -17.57
CA ALA A 38 15.46 -13.12 -18.60
C ALA A 38 14.78 -11.89 -19.23
N GLN A 39 13.48 -11.98 -19.54
CA GLN A 39 12.70 -10.85 -20.05
C GLN A 39 12.58 -9.73 -18.99
N ALA A 40 12.36 -10.09 -17.73
CA ALA A 40 12.33 -9.12 -16.64
C ALA A 40 13.67 -8.38 -16.51
N ARG A 41 14.82 -9.08 -16.64
CA ARG A 41 16.15 -8.44 -16.64
C ARG A 41 16.32 -7.44 -17.77
N GLU A 42 15.85 -7.76 -18.98
CA GLU A 42 15.90 -6.85 -20.11
C GLU A 42 15.08 -5.57 -19.84
N GLN A 43 13.87 -5.71 -19.29
CA GLN A 43 13.04 -4.58 -18.89
C GLN A 43 13.69 -3.73 -17.80
N LEU A 44 14.36 -4.34 -16.82
CA LEU A 44 15.13 -3.62 -15.80
C LEU A 44 16.29 -2.81 -16.39
N GLY A 45 16.87 -3.27 -17.50
CA GLY A 45 17.89 -2.55 -18.26
C GLY A 45 17.39 -1.24 -18.89
N GLN A 46 16.07 -1.11 -19.09
CA GLN A 46 15.43 0.07 -19.68
C GLN A 46 15.09 1.17 -18.65
N LEU A 47 15.34 0.92 -17.37
CA LEU A 47 15.18 1.92 -16.32
C LEU A 47 16.22 3.04 -16.47
N LYS A 48 15.84 4.28 -16.10
CA LYS A 48 16.79 5.42 -16.09
C LYS A 48 17.97 5.17 -15.17
N ARG A 49 17.73 4.43 -14.08
CA ARG A 49 18.73 4.01 -13.12
C ARG A 49 18.68 2.50 -12.99
N THR A 50 19.70 1.83 -13.52
CA THR A 50 19.81 0.37 -13.46
C THR A 50 20.13 -0.07 -12.02
N PRO A 51 19.35 -0.99 -11.43
CA PRO A 51 19.66 -1.58 -10.14
C PRO A 51 20.94 -2.42 -10.20
N PHE A 52 21.63 -2.59 -9.07
CA PHE A 52 22.80 -3.47 -8.99
C PHE A 52 22.38 -4.94 -9.14
N GLU A 53 23.29 -5.79 -9.63
CA GLU A 53 22.99 -7.22 -9.83
C GLU A 53 22.53 -7.92 -8.53
N ALA A 54 23.12 -7.56 -7.38
CA ALA A 54 22.68 -8.07 -6.08
C ALA A 54 21.24 -7.65 -5.73
N GLN A 55 20.82 -6.44 -6.11
CA GLN A 55 19.44 -5.97 -5.92
C GLN A 55 18.46 -6.72 -6.85
N ILE A 56 18.89 -6.97 -8.08
CA ILE A 56 18.12 -7.72 -9.08
C ILE A 56 17.85 -9.14 -8.56
N ARG A 57 18.90 -9.88 -8.21
CA ARG A 57 18.81 -11.28 -7.75
C ARG A 57 18.14 -11.42 -6.39
N CYS A 58 18.50 -10.59 -5.41
CA CYS A 58 18.08 -10.81 -4.03
C CYS A 58 16.76 -10.13 -3.66
N GLY A 59 16.29 -9.15 -4.47
CA GLY A 59 15.14 -8.34 -4.08
C GLY A 59 14.12 -8.09 -5.20
N ILE A 60 14.55 -7.85 -6.43
CA ILE A 60 13.63 -7.47 -7.51
C ILE A 60 12.98 -8.70 -8.14
N LEU A 61 13.77 -9.62 -8.70
CA LEU A 61 13.24 -10.82 -9.37
C LEU A 61 12.44 -11.74 -8.43
N PRO A 62 12.88 -12.03 -7.19
CA PRO A 62 12.08 -12.85 -6.27
C PRO A 62 10.68 -12.27 -6.02
N ILE A 63 10.62 -10.95 -5.79
CA ILE A 63 9.35 -10.26 -5.49
C ILE A 63 8.50 -10.15 -6.75
N ALA A 64 9.08 -9.74 -7.88
CA ALA A 64 8.36 -9.60 -9.13
C ALA A 64 7.79 -10.95 -9.61
N ARG A 65 8.57 -12.03 -9.49
CA ARG A 65 8.10 -13.39 -9.81
C ARG A 65 6.94 -13.81 -8.93
N THR A 66 7.08 -13.60 -7.61
CA THR A 66 6.01 -13.87 -6.65
C THR A 66 4.71 -13.14 -7.01
N LEU A 67 4.81 -11.86 -7.40
CA LEU A 67 3.62 -11.04 -7.68
C LEU A 67 3.02 -11.24 -9.08
N TYR A 68 3.85 -11.41 -10.11
CA TYR A 68 3.41 -11.34 -11.51
C TYR A 68 3.44 -12.68 -12.24
N LYS A 69 4.25 -13.64 -11.77
CA LYS A 69 4.32 -14.99 -12.35
C LYS A 69 3.52 -15.99 -11.54
N GLU A 70 3.72 -16.01 -10.23
CA GLU A 70 3.01 -16.92 -9.31
C GLU A 70 1.65 -16.35 -8.84
N ASP A 71 1.30 -15.14 -9.26
CA ASP A 71 0.04 -14.43 -8.91
C ASP A 71 -0.25 -14.37 -7.40
N CYS A 72 0.80 -14.30 -6.57
CA CYS A 72 0.63 -14.16 -5.13
C CYS A 72 0.11 -12.76 -4.78
N LYS A 73 -0.69 -12.68 -3.71
CA LYS A 73 -1.37 -11.42 -3.35
C LYS A 73 -0.48 -10.34 -2.77
N GLY A 74 0.73 -10.70 -2.34
CA GLY A 74 1.69 -9.80 -1.71
C GLY A 74 3.00 -10.51 -1.41
N ALA A 75 4.05 -9.71 -1.23
CA ALA A 75 5.39 -10.18 -0.88
C ALA A 75 6.09 -9.15 0.00
N PHE A 76 7.08 -9.60 0.79
CA PHE A 76 7.84 -8.74 1.70
C PHE A 76 9.29 -8.64 1.23
N LEU A 77 9.77 -7.41 1.06
CA LEU A 77 11.18 -7.12 0.84
C LEU A 77 11.81 -6.61 2.14
N VAL A 78 12.63 -7.46 2.76
CA VAL A 78 13.37 -7.13 3.99
C VAL A 78 14.84 -6.94 3.63
N GLY A 79 15.44 -5.87 4.13
CA GLY A 79 16.85 -5.60 3.91
C GLY A 79 17.34 -4.43 4.77
N GLU A 80 18.65 -4.35 4.96
CA GLU A 80 19.29 -3.34 5.79
C GLU A 80 19.09 -1.91 5.25
N MET A 81 19.33 -0.92 6.12
CA MET A 81 19.38 0.48 5.70
C MET A 81 20.51 0.66 4.67
N GLY A 82 20.23 1.37 3.58
CA GLY A 82 21.20 1.55 2.50
C GLY A 82 21.16 0.50 1.38
N ALA A 83 20.53 -0.67 1.58
CA ALA A 83 20.45 -1.74 0.56
C ALA A 83 19.69 -1.37 -0.74
N GLY A 84 19.03 -0.21 -0.79
CA GLY A 84 18.29 0.25 -1.98
C GLY A 84 16.85 -0.28 -2.08
N LYS A 85 16.17 -0.51 -0.95
CA LYS A 85 14.76 -0.96 -0.93
C LYS A 85 13.83 -0.10 -1.78
N THR A 86 14.06 1.20 -1.83
CA THR A 86 13.27 2.14 -2.63
C THR A 86 13.41 1.86 -4.13
N ILE A 87 14.64 1.78 -4.65
CA ILE A 87 14.88 1.47 -6.06
C ILE A 87 14.38 0.07 -6.41
N MET A 88 14.59 -0.92 -5.52
CA MET A 88 14.07 -2.27 -5.72
C MET A 88 12.54 -2.30 -5.83
N SER A 89 11.84 -1.58 -4.96
CA SER A 89 10.37 -1.53 -5.00
C SER A 89 9.84 -0.85 -6.26
N LEU A 90 10.51 0.22 -6.72
CA LEU A 90 10.17 0.90 -7.97
C LEU A 90 10.46 0.03 -9.19
N ALA A 91 11.56 -0.70 -9.17
CA ALA A 91 11.93 -1.66 -10.22
C ALA A 91 10.92 -2.81 -10.31
N VAL A 92 10.48 -3.38 -9.19
CA VAL A 92 9.37 -4.36 -9.16
C VAL A 92 8.12 -3.75 -9.79
N ALA A 93 7.74 -2.54 -9.38
CA ALA A 93 6.60 -1.82 -9.94
C ALA A 93 6.71 -1.59 -11.46
N ALA A 94 7.92 -1.43 -12.01
CA ALA A 94 8.14 -1.28 -13.44
C ALA A 94 7.84 -2.57 -14.21
N LEU A 95 8.10 -3.73 -13.61
CA LEU A 95 7.86 -5.07 -14.17
C LEU A 95 6.39 -5.48 -14.17
N ASP A 96 5.50 -4.67 -13.60
CA ASP A 96 4.06 -4.88 -13.75
C ASP A 96 3.71 -4.90 -15.26
N PRO A 97 3.07 -5.97 -15.78
CA PRO A 97 2.81 -6.14 -17.20
C PRO A 97 1.86 -5.08 -17.79
N LYS A 98 1.15 -4.30 -16.96
CA LYS A 98 0.27 -3.23 -17.44
C LYS A 98 1.08 -2.04 -17.95
N PRO A 99 0.85 -1.57 -19.20
CA PRO A 99 1.53 -0.40 -19.75
C PRO A 99 1.07 0.91 -19.09
N ALA A 100 -0.21 1.00 -18.74
CA ALA A 100 -0.79 2.13 -18.01
C ALA A 100 -1.37 1.66 -16.67
N LYS A 101 -0.86 2.22 -15.58
CA LYS A 101 -1.11 1.71 -14.21
C LYS A 101 -0.99 2.82 -13.18
N ARG A 102 -1.68 2.63 -12.05
CA ARG A 102 -1.57 3.50 -10.87
C ARG A 102 -0.96 2.73 -9.72
N ILE A 103 0.13 3.25 -9.18
CA ILE A 103 0.85 2.62 -8.08
C ILE A 103 0.76 3.55 -6.87
N LEU A 104 0.10 3.07 -5.81
CA LEU A 104 -0.01 3.81 -4.55
C LEU A 104 1.13 3.40 -3.61
N ILE A 105 2.00 4.36 -3.31
CA ILE A 105 3.08 4.21 -2.34
C ILE A 105 2.66 4.87 -1.04
N GLN A 106 2.59 4.08 0.05
CA GLN A 106 2.40 4.59 1.40
C GLN A 106 3.73 4.59 2.16
N CYS A 107 4.15 5.74 2.67
CA CYS A 107 5.42 5.89 3.40
C CYS A 107 5.30 6.82 4.62
N PRO A 108 6.31 6.92 5.50
CA PRO A 108 6.38 8.01 6.48
C PRO A 108 6.22 9.39 5.82
N GLY A 109 5.49 10.31 6.45
CA GLY A 109 5.11 11.59 5.83
C GLY A 109 6.29 12.45 5.34
N HIS A 110 7.42 12.42 6.05
CA HIS A 110 8.63 13.17 5.68
C HIS A 110 9.39 12.54 4.49
N LEU A 111 9.11 11.28 4.14
CA LEU A 111 9.76 10.58 3.02
C LEU A 111 9.02 10.73 1.69
N VAL A 112 7.83 11.33 1.67
CA VAL A 112 7.01 11.46 0.45
C VAL A 112 7.78 12.14 -0.69
N ARG A 113 8.46 13.26 -0.40
CA ARG A 113 9.27 13.97 -1.40
C ARG A 113 10.47 13.15 -1.87
N LYS A 114 11.03 12.29 -1.00
CA LYS A 114 12.11 11.39 -1.39
C LYS A 114 11.61 10.33 -2.37
N TRP A 115 10.48 9.68 -2.08
CA TRP A 115 9.87 8.69 -2.97
C TRP A 115 9.55 9.24 -4.36
N ILE A 116 9.03 10.47 -4.44
CA ILE A 116 8.78 11.14 -5.72
C ILE A 116 10.07 11.31 -6.52
N ARG A 117 11.11 11.88 -5.91
CA ARG A 117 12.42 12.07 -6.59
C ARG A 117 13.01 10.75 -7.06
N GLU A 118 12.94 9.70 -6.24
CA GLU A 118 13.47 8.38 -6.58
C GLU A 118 12.68 7.73 -7.73
N ALA A 119 11.35 7.90 -7.75
CA ALA A 119 10.51 7.42 -8.85
C ALA A 119 10.85 8.13 -10.17
N GLU A 120 10.97 9.46 -10.16
CA GLU A 120 11.33 10.25 -11.34
C GLU A 120 12.74 9.92 -11.88
N ALA A 121 13.68 9.64 -10.97
CA ALA A 121 15.05 9.27 -11.30
C ALA A 121 15.19 7.81 -11.77
N THR A 122 14.26 6.93 -11.40
CA THR A 122 14.34 5.49 -11.72
C THR A 122 13.46 5.12 -12.92
N LEU A 123 12.22 5.60 -12.96
CA LEU A 123 11.21 5.17 -13.92
C LEU A 123 11.16 6.10 -15.15
N PRO A 124 11.24 5.56 -16.38
CA PRO A 124 11.03 6.34 -17.58
C PRO A 124 9.56 6.77 -17.71
N GLY A 125 9.33 8.04 -18.09
CA GLY A 125 7.99 8.57 -18.41
C GLY A 125 6.93 8.51 -17.30
N CYS A 126 7.30 8.27 -16.03
CA CYS A 126 6.32 8.19 -14.95
C CYS A 126 5.77 9.58 -14.58
N THR A 127 4.50 9.63 -14.17
CA THR A 127 3.88 10.83 -13.58
C THR A 127 3.80 10.65 -12.08
N CYS A 128 4.45 11.53 -11.31
CA CYS A 128 4.42 11.47 -9.85
C CYS A 128 3.36 12.41 -9.26
N ILE A 129 2.59 11.89 -8.30
CA ILE A 129 1.46 12.60 -7.68
C ILE A 129 1.63 12.59 -6.17
N ASN A 130 1.69 13.78 -5.57
CA ASN A 130 1.83 13.95 -4.13
C ASN A 130 0.46 14.05 -3.44
N LEU A 131 0.06 12.98 -2.74
CA LEU A 131 -1.17 12.95 -1.95
C LEU A 131 -0.98 13.41 -0.50
N ASN A 132 0.20 13.86 -0.09
CA ASN A 132 0.46 14.22 1.31
C ASN A 132 -0.01 15.65 1.69
N GLY A 133 -0.50 16.42 0.71
CA GLY A 133 -1.14 17.71 0.93
C GLY A 133 -2.42 17.62 1.77
N ARG A 134 -2.85 18.76 2.34
CA ARG A 134 -4.14 18.89 3.04
C ARG A 134 -5.33 18.77 2.10
N ASP A 135 -5.11 19.14 0.84
CA ASP A 135 -6.15 19.21 -0.18
C ASP A 135 -6.71 17.83 -0.55
N MET A 136 -8.01 17.81 -0.83
CA MET A 136 -8.79 16.66 -1.28
C MET A 136 -9.26 16.83 -2.74
N THR A 137 -9.05 17.99 -3.37
CA THR A 137 -9.54 18.34 -4.71
C THR A 137 -9.21 17.25 -5.72
N LEU A 138 -7.96 16.80 -5.77
CA LEU A 138 -7.57 15.72 -6.69
C LEU A 138 -8.41 14.44 -6.51
N LEU A 139 -8.63 13.99 -5.27
CA LEU A 139 -9.42 12.78 -5.00
C LEU A 139 -10.91 13.02 -5.30
N LEU A 140 -11.42 14.22 -5.04
CA LEU A 140 -12.79 14.61 -5.37
C LEU A 140 -13.02 14.68 -6.88
N ASP A 141 -12.04 15.18 -7.63
CA ASP A 141 -12.08 15.26 -9.09
C ASP A 141 -12.08 13.85 -9.70
N HIS A 142 -11.23 12.95 -9.21
CA HIS A 142 -11.25 11.54 -9.64
C HIS A 142 -12.52 10.79 -9.24
N LYS A 143 -13.19 11.20 -8.15
CA LYS A 143 -14.53 10.69 -7.81
C LYS A 143 -15.58 11.17 -8.80
N ARG A 144 -15.54 12.46 -9.19
CA ARG A 144 -16.53 13.08 -10.09
C ARG A 144 -16.34 12.68 -11.55
N LYS A 145 -15.09 12.60 -11.99
CA LYS A 145 -14.68 12.28 -13.37
C LYS A 145 -13.59 11.21 -13.33
N PRO A 146 -13.96 9.93 -13.20
CA PRO A 146 -12.99 8.84 -13.25
C PRO A 146 -12.26 8.82 -14.59
N ALA A 147 -10.94 8.99 -14.56
CA ALA A 147 -10.08 8.83 -15.72
C ALA A 147 -9.30 7.51 -15.62
N LYS A 148 -8.95 6.90 -16.74
CA LYS A 148 -7.96 5.82 -16.80
C LYS A 148 -6.54 6.43 -16.82
N PRO A 149 -5.52 5.75 -16.26
CA PRO A 149 -4.16 6.23 -16.36
C PRO A 149 -3.70 6.22 -17.82
N ARG A 150 -2.90 7.22 -18.22
CA ARG A 150 -2.32 7.30 -19.58
C ARG A 150 -0.94 6.63 -19.69
N GLY A 151 -0.35 6.28 -18.56
CA GLY A 151 0.97 5.65 -18.43
C GLY A 151 1.16 5.20 -16.99
N THR A 152 2.41 5.14 -16.52
CA THR A 152 2.70 4.81 -15.13
C THR A 152 2.53 6.04 -14.24
N GLU A 153 1.52 6.02 -13.37
CA GLU A 153 1.29 7.05 -12.36
C GLU A 153 1.75 6.56 -10.98
N ILE A 154 2.66 7.29 -10.33
CA ILE A 154 3.16 7.00 -8.99
C ILE A 154 2.51 7.96 -7.99
N TRP A 155 1.56 7.45 -7.21
CA TRP A 155 0.82 8.20 -6.21
C TRP A 155 1.45 7.98 -4.84
N VAL A 156 2.01 9.03 -4.23
CA VAL A 156 2.74 8.91 -2.95
C VAL A 156 1.96 9.57 -1.82
N LEU A 157 1.70 8.82 -0.75
CA LEU A 157 0.88 9.24 0.39
C LEU A 157 1.58 8.97 1.73
N GLY A 158 1.67 9.98 2.58
CA GLY A 158 2.17 9.82 3.94
C GLY A 158 1.22 9.02 4.83
N LYS A 159 1.75 8.16 5.70
CA LYS A 159 0.99 7.30 6.63
C LYS A 159 0.02 8.10 7.49
N GLU A 160 0.42 9.28 7.96
CA GLU A 160 -0.37 10.15 8.81
C GLU A 160 -1.56 10.72 8.04
N ARG A 161 -1.36 11.20 6.81
CA ARG A 161 -2.43 11.69 5.93
C ARG A 161 -3.37 10.59 5.46
N ALA A 162 -2.85 9.38 5.30
CA ALA A 162 -3.63 8.22 4.94
C ALA A 162 -4.62 7.83 6.05
N LYS A 163 -4.12 7.76 7.30
CA LYS A 163 -4.82 7.12 8.41
C LYS A 163 -5.55 8.09 9.32
N LEU A 164 -5.01 9.29 9.53
CA LEU A 164 -5.56 10.17 10.54
C LEU A 164 -6.83 10.86 10.04
N HIS A 165 -7.91 10.59 10.74
CA HIS A 165 -9.24 11.10 10.44
C HIS A 165 -9.60 12.30 11.33
N TYR A 166 -10.78 12.88 11.10
CA TYR A 166 -11.35 13.89 11.98
C TYR A 166 -11.70 13.25 13.32
N GLN A 167 -11.65 14.04 14.38
CA GLN A 167 -12.13 13.55 15.66
C GLN A 167 -13.64 13.45 15.63
N ARG A 168 -14.15 12.35 16.17
CA ARG A 168 -15.57 12.09 16.27
C ARG A 168 -16.03 12.41 17.69
N LYS A 169 -17.28 12.83 17.83
CA LYS A 169 -18.00 12.93 19.10
C LYS A 169 -19.36 12.25 18.97
N PRO A 170 -19.98 11.77 20.05
CA PRO A 170 -21.41 11.46 20.04
C PRO A 170 -22.18 12.63 19.43
N GLY A 171 -23.08 12.36 18.49
CA GLY A 171 -23.77 13.43 17.80
C GLY A 171 -24.96 12.98 16.97
N PHE A 172 -25.89 13.92 16.83
CA PHE A 172 -27.13 13.80 16.07
C PHE A 172 -27.20 14.93 15.03
N MET A 173 -28.07 14.76 14.05
CA MET A 173 -28.51 15.85 13.18
C MET A 173 -29.84 16.38 13.67
N VAL A 174 -30.10 17.68 13.53
CA VAL A 174 -31.43 18.24 13.80
C VAL A 174 -32.14 18.44 12.48
N ARG A 175 -33.32 17.84 12.32
CA ARG A 175 -34.20 18.03 11.16
C ARG A 175 -35.59 18.37 11.65
N GLN A 176 -36.15 19.49 11.20
CA GLN A 176 -37.50 19.96 11.59
C GLN A 176 -37.73 19.94 13.12
N GLY A 177 -36.70 20.28 13.90
CA GLY A 177 -36.76 20.28 15.37
C GLY A 177 -36.55 18.91 16.04
N ALA A 178 -36.51 17.81 15.30
CA ALA A 178 -36.25 16.47 15.82
C ALA A 178 -34.76 16.10 15.77
N THR A 179 -34.30 15.36 16.78
CA THR A 179 -32.98 14.73 16.83
C THR A 179 -32.99 13.46 15.98
N CYS A 180 -32.11 13.39 14.99
CA CYS A 180 -32.05 12.32 14.00
C CYS A 180 -30.67 11.66 13.96
N CYS A 181 -30.66 10.36 13.62
CA CYS A 181 -29.45 9.60 13.37
C CYS A 181 -28.65 10.23 12.20
N PRO A 182 -27.32 10.42 12.34
CA PRO A 182 -26.48 10.97 11.27
C PRO A 182 -26.36 10.06 10.05
N ASP A 183 -26.54 8.74 10.20
CA ASP A 183 -26.40 7.76 9.13
C ASP A 183 -27.73 7.49 8.40
N CYS A 184 -28.80 7.10 9.11
CA CYS A 184 -30.09 6.74 8.47
C CYS A 184 -31.13 7.87 8.47
N GLY A 185 -30.93 8.93 9.25
CA GLY A 185 -31.87 10.06 9.33
C GLY A 185 -33.14 9.80 10.15
N ALA A 186 -33.34 8.61 10.71
CA ALA A 186 -34.47 8.31 11.58
C ALA A 186 -34.40 9.10 12.88
N GLN A 187 -35.55 9.47 13.43
CA GLN A 187 -35.63 10.15 14.72
C GLN A 187 -35.15 9.21 15.85
N VAL A 188 -34.32 9.75 16.73
CA VAL A 188 -33.70 9.01 17.84
C VAL A 188 -33.71 9.86 19.09
N PHE A 189 -33.88 9.22 20.24
CA PHE A 189 -33.64 9.83 21.55
C PHE A 189 -32.22 9.50 21.98
N LEU A 190 -31.36 10.52 22.05
CA LEU A 190 -29.94 10.30 22.34
C LEU A 190 -29.67 10.51 23.82
N ASN A 191 -29.23 9.47 24.52
CA ASN A 191 -28.69 9.61 25.87
C ASN A 191 -27.29 10.21 25.78
N VAL A 192 -27.13 11.46 26.26
CA VAL A 192 -25.87 12.22 26.18
C VAL A 192 -24.75 11.59 27.03
N ASN A 193 -25.11 10.74 27.99
CA ASN A 193 -24.17 10.06 28.88
C ASN A 193 -23.72 8.68 28.37
N ASP A 194 -24.29 8.18 27.27
CA ASP A 194 -23.78 6.97 26.64
C ASP A 194 -22.47 7.31 25.90
N PRO A 195 -21.33 6.70 26.25
CA PRO A 195 -20.05 6.98 25.60
C PRO A 195 -19.98 6.43 24.16
N ALA A 196 -20.86 5.52 23.76
CA ALA A 196 -20.78 4.86 22.46
C ALA A 196 -22.17 4.59 21.84
N PRO A 197 -23.01 5.62 21.70
CA PRO A 197 -24.43 5.46 21.39
C PRO A 197 -24.63 4.83 20.01
N VAL A 198 -25.65 3.97 19.91
CA VAL A 198 -26.04 3.28 18.68
C VAL A 198 -27.47 3.66 18.30
N CYS A 199 -27.73 3.75 17.00
CA CYS A 199 -29.06 4.04 16.50
C CYS A 199 -29.94 2.80 16.65
N GLU A 200 -31.09 2.93 17.29
CA GLU A 200 -32.07 1.84 17.46
C GLU A 200 -32.58 1.29 16.12
N HIS A 201 -32.63 2.13 15.09
CA HIS A 201 -33.15 1.77 13.76
C HIS A 201 -32.13 1.06 12.86
N CYS A 202 -30.92 1.62 12.73
CA CYS A 202 -29.92 1.10 11.79
C CYS A 202 -28.68 0.48 12.46
N GLN A 203 -28.63 0.48 13.79
CA GLN A 203 -27.51 -0.02 14.60
C GLN A 203 -26.16 0.69 14.33
N ALA A 204 -26.17 1.79 13.56
CA ALA A 204 -24.99 2.59 13.31
C ALA A 204 -24.57 3.36 14.57
N ARG A 205 -23.26 3.51 14.73
CA ARG A 205 -22.66 4.30 15.80
C ARG A 205 -23.04 5.78 15.60
N MET A 206 -23.75 6.39 16.54
CA MET A 206 -24.23 7.78 16.48
C MET A 206 -23.12 8.79 16.75
N TRP A 207 -22.15 8.84 15.83
CA TRP A 207 -20.98 9.71 15.92
C TRP A 207 -21.03 10.74 14.80
N SER A 208 -20.76 11.99 15.17
CA SER A 208 -20.63 13.10 14.25
C SER A 208 -19.21 13.64 14.25
N ALA A 209 -18.83 14.31 13.16
CA ALA A 209 -17.54 15.00 13.09
C ALA A 209 -17.50 16.14 14.12
N ASP A 210 -16.45 16.18 14.93
CA ASP A 210 -16.20 17.30 15.82
C ASP A 210 -15.51 18.44 15.06
N GLY A 211 -16.32 19.41 14.62
CA GLY A 211 -15.84 20.58 13.88
C GLY A 211 -14.94 21.53 14.67
N ARG A 212 -14.85 21.40 16.00
CA ARG A 212 -13.98 22.23 16.85
C ARG A 212 -12.54 21.73 16.92
N ARG A 213 -12.31 20.48 16.50
CA ARG A 213 -11.01 19.81 16.63
C ARG A 213 -10.40 19.58 15.24
N ASN A 214 -9.61 18.52 15.07
CA ASN A 214 -8.91 18.24 13.83
C ASN A 214 -9.88 18.03 12.65
N ARG A 215 -9.95 19.01 11.74
CA ARG A 215 -10.75 18.97 10.51
C ARG A 215 -9.95 18.34 9.37
N ARG A 216 -9.82 17.01 9.38
CA ARG A 216 -9.14 16.25 8.31
C ARG A 216 -9.96 15.02 7.94
N TYR A 217 -9.99 14.65 6.66
CA TYR A 217 -10.58 13.38 6.24
C TYR A 217 -9.45 12.41 5.89
N ALA A 218 -9.52 11.18 6.43
CA ALA A 218 -8.51 10.17 6.15
C ALA A 218 -8.54 9.79 4.67
N LYS A 219 -7.43 10.04 3.95
CA LYS A 219 -7.39 9.81 2.49
C LYS A 219 -7.59 8.34 2.13
N ALA A 220 -7.09 7.41 2.95
CA ALA A 220 -7.29 5.98 2.72
C ALA A 220 -8.78 5.59 2.82
N GLU A 221 -9.51 6.19 3.74
CA GLU A 221 -10.96 5.97 3.89
C GLU A 221 -11.72 6.55 2.70
N PHE A 222 -11.30 7.71 2.18
CA PHE A 222 -11.90 8.31 1.00
C PHE A 222 -11.71 7.41 -0.22
N ILE A 223 -10.46 6.98 -0.46
CA ILE A 223 -10.08 6.08 -1.55
C ILE A 223 -10.93 4.81 -1.49
N LYS A 224 -11.00 4.16 -0.31
CA LYS A 224 -11.75 2.91 -0.12
C LYS A 224 -13.25 3.07 -0.38
N ARG A 225 -13.85 4.19 0.05
CA ARG A 225 -15.31 4.39 0.01
C ARG A 225 -15.81 4.92 -1.33
N TYR A 226 -15.04 5.79 -2.00
CA TYR A 226 -15.56 6.62 -3.08
C TYR A 226 -14.86 6.47 -4.43
N LEU A 227 -13.63 5.93 -4.47
CA LEU A 227 -12.99 5.65 -5.75
C LEU A 227 -13.48 4.29 -6.27
N PRO A 228 -13.56 4.10 -7.60
CA PRO A 228 -14.02 2.85 -8.18
C PRO A 228 -13.13 1.69 -7.73
N LYS A 229 -13.73 0.50 -7.60
CA LYS A 229 -12.96 -0.74 -7.42
C LYS A 229 -11.97 -0.84 -8.59
N GLY A 230 -10.73 -1.23 -8.28
CA GLY A 230 -9.69 -1.27 -9.30
C GLY A 230 -8.89 0.04 -9.50
N PHE A 231 -9.23 1.14 -8.82
CA PHE A 231 -8.57 2.44 -9.08
C PHE A 231 -7.04 2.39 -8.97
N PHE A 232 -6.52 1.67 -7.96
CA PHE A 232 -5.10 1.40 -7.76
C PHE A 232 -4.75 -0.08 -7.99
N ASP A 233 -5.65 -0.88 -8.56
CA ASP A 233 -5.43 -2.32 -8.65
C ASP A 233 -4.56 -2.67 -9.86
N PRO A 234 -3.35 -3.20 -9.64
CA PRO A 234 -2.53 -3.69 -10.73
C PRO A 234 -3.09 -4.96 -11.38
N ARG A 235 -4.12 -5.62 -10.84
CA ARG A 235 -4.51 -6.99 -11.25
C ARG A 235 -5.82 -7.16 -12.01
N HIS A 236 -6.69 -6.14 -12.08
CA HIS A 236 -7.92 -6.22 -12.89
C HIS A 236 -8.05 -5.05 -13.88
N PRO A 237 -8.42 -5.29 -15.15
CA PRO A 237 -8.71 -4.24 -16.14
C PRO A 237 -9.99 -3.45 -15.83
#